data_AF-A0A4R1BH37-F1
#
_entry.id   AF-A0A4R1BH37-F1
#
_cell.length_a   1.000
_cell.length_b   1.000
_cell.length_c   1.000
_cell.angle_alpha   90.00
_cell.angle_beta   90.00
_cell.angle_gamma   90.00
#
_symmetry.space_group_name_H-M   'P 1'
#
loop_
_entity.id
_entity.type
_entity.pdbx_description
1 polymer ?
#
loop_
_entity_poly.entity_id
_entity_poly.type
_entity_poly.pdbx_seq_one_letter_code
_entity_poly.pdbx_strand_id
1 'polypeptide(L)'
;MKKILLAGILLSASTLSIVEANATSSPVHHVQRLALPKNVADAFSAFEAQYAAQGFILTNVQWSHSKNKYTATYLIADMASDNVYDGSASWLANGQRVTGGTGSGTTPE
;
A
#
# COMPACT_ATOMS: atom_id res chain seq x y z
N MET A 1 12.97 -41.58 54.01
CA MET A 1 12.31 -42.45 53.01
C MET A 1 10.94 -41.86 52.66
N LYS A 2 10.76 -41.36 51.44
CA LYS A 2 9.45 -41.26 50.80
C LYS A 2 9.68 -41.11 49.30
N LYS A 3 9.27 -42.13 48.56
CA LYS A 3 9.35 -42.20 47.10
C LYS A 3 8.21 -41.36 46.55
N ILE A 4 8.49 -40.46 45.63
CA ILE A 4 7.46 -39.89 44.75
C ILE A 4 7.92 -40.22 43.34
N LEU A 5 7.40 -41.33 42.82
CA LEU A 5 7.26 -41.52 41.39
C LEU A 5 6.12 -40.61 40.93
N LEU A 6 6.36 -39.79 39.90
CA LEU A 6 5.29 -39.43 39.01
C LEU A 6 5.76 -39.58 37.57
N ALA A 7 4.98 -40.37 36.85
CA ALA A 7 5.19 -40.88 35.52
C ALA A 7 5.25 -39.76 34.47
N GLY A 8 5.88 -40.10 33.35
CA GLY A 8 6.23 -39.19 32.28
C GLY A 8 5.07 -38.43 31.65
N ILE A 9 5.41 -37.22 31.23
CA ILE A 9 4.72 -36.51 30.16
C ILE A 9 5.63 -36.67 28.96
N LEU A 10 5.25 -37.59 28.07
CA LEU A 10 5.89 -37.79 26.79
C LEU A 10 5.89 -36.47 26.00
N LEU A 11 7.03 -36.23 25.36
CA LEU A 11 7.22 -35.26 24.29
C LEU A 11 6.03 -35.28 23.31
N SER A 12 5.46 -34.11 23.06
CA SER A 12 4.75 -33.79 21.83
C SER A 12 5.28 -32.46 21.33
N ALA A 13 6.50 -32.53 20.77
CA ALA A 13 7.05 -31.48 19.93
C ALA A 13 6.24 -31.47 18.62
N SER A 14 5.14 -30.71 18.61
CA SER A 14 4.42 -30.39 17.39
C SER A 14 4.77 -28.95 17.04
N THR A 15 5.81 -28.85 16.24
CA THR A 15 6.20 -27.72 15.39
C THR A 15 5.27 -26.51 15.49
N LEU A 16 5.77 -25.44 16.13
CA LEU A 16 5.31 -24.09 15.87
C LEU A 16 5.30 -23.92 14.36
N SER A 17 4.11 -23.94 13.75
CA SER A 17 3.94 -23.44 12.40
C SER A 17 4.48 -22.03 12.42
N ILE A 18 5.64 -21.85 11.79
CA ILE A 18 6.19 -20.54 11.49
C ILE A 18 5.10 -19.87 10.67
N VAL A 19 4.30 -19.02 11.31
CA VAL A 19 3.56 -18.01 10.60
C VAL A 19 4.66 -17.18 9.96
N GLU A 20 4.86 -17.36 8.66
CA GLU A 20 5.59 -16.41 7.84
C GLU A 20 4.78 -15.10 7.84
N ALA A 21 4.81 -14.39 8.97
CA ALA A 21 4.49 -12.98 9.04
C ALA A 21 5.69 -12.22 8.45
N ASN A 22 6.03 -12.53 7.21
CA ASN A 22 6.97 -11.73 6.43
C ASN A 22 6.20 -10.71 5.58
N ALA A 23 5.19 -10.09 6.18
CA ALA A 23 4.87 -8.72 5.88
C ALA A 23 5.55 -7.89 6.97
N THR A 24 6.85 -7.63 6.82
CA THR A 24 7.45 -6.44 7.43
C THR A 24 6.71 -5.25 6.86
N SER A 25 5.56 -4.94 7.47
CA SER A 25 4.83 -3.71 7.25
C SER A 25 5.78 -2.63 7.71
N SER A 26 6.60 -2.15 6.77
CA SER A 26 7.38 -0.95 7.00
C SER A 26 6.38 0.11 7.44
N PRO A 27 6.65 0.86 8.52
CA PRO A 27 5.74 1.90 8.97
C PRO A 27 5.39 2.76 7.76
N VAL A 28 4.11 2.74 7.39
CA VAL A 28 3.57 3.56 6.32
C VAL A 28 3.64 4.99 6.84
N HIS A 29 4.75 5.66 6.57
CA HIS A 29 4.91 7.06 6.93
C HIS A 29 3.99 7.85 6.02
N HIS A 30 2.93 8.43 6.59
CA HIS A 30 2.11 9.39 5.87
C HIS A 30 2.98 10.57 5.47
N VAL A 31 3.12 10.79 4.17
CA VAL A 31 3.91 11.89 3.60
C VAL A 31 2.94 13.00 3.25
N GLN A 32 3.27 14.24 3.59
CA GLN A 32 2.52 15.38 3.05
C GLN A 32 2.95 15.62 1.60
N ARG A 33 2.04 16.06 0.73
CA ARG A 33 2.36 16.36 -0.68
C ARG A 33 3.58 17.29 -0.83
N LEU A 34 3.77 18.23 0.12
CA LEU A 34 4.90 19.17 0.16
C LEU A 34 6.26 18.52 0.48
N ALA A 35 6.26 17.32 1.06
CA ALA A 35 7.47 16.56 1.42
C ALA A 35 7.87 15.53 0.35
N LEU A 36 7.18 15.50 -0.79
CA LEU A 36 7.54 14.63 -1.91
C LEU A 36 8.74 15.19 -2.68
N PRO A 37 9.63 14.34 -3.21
CA PRO A 37 10.64 14.77 -4.17
C PRO A 37 9.98 15.47 -5.36
N LYS A 38 10.60 16.54 -5.87
CA LYS A 38 10.08 17.33 -7.00
C LYS A 38 9.66 16.44 -8.18
N ASN A 39 10.49 15.47 -8.54
CA ASN A 39 10.20 14.55 -9.65
C ASN A 39 8.92 13.73 -9.43
N VAL A 40 8.64 13.32 -8.18
CA VAL A 40 7.42 12.59 -7.82
C VAL A 40 6.21 13.52 -7.84
N ALA A 41 6.34 14.73 -7.30
CA ALA A 41 5.27 15.72 -7.31
C ALA A 41 4.90 16.16 -8.74
N ASP A 42 5.89 16.36 -9.61
CA ASP A 42 5.69 16.72 -11.02
C ASP A 42 5.03 15.56 -11.78
N ALA A 43 5.51 14.32 -11.57
CA ALA A 43 4.91 13.12 -12.18
C ALA A 43 3.46 12.89 -11.74
N PHE A 44 3.15 13.13 -10.46
CA PHE A 44 1.78 13.06 -9.97
C PHE A 44 0.89 14.15 -10.54
N SER A 45 1.40 15.37 -10.69
CA SER A 45 0.63 16.48 -11.27
C SER A 45 0.29 16.21 -12.74
N ALA A 46 1.21 15.60 -13.50
CA ALA A 46 0.92 15.12 -14.86
C ALA A 46 -0.13 14.00 -14.88
N PHE A 47 -0.12 13.13 -13.87
CA PHE A 47 -1.11 12.06 -13.71
C PHE A 47 -2.50 12.60 -13.36
N GLU A 48 -2.61 13.58 -12.46
CA GLU A 48 -3.86 14.30 -12.17
C GLU A 48 -4.43 14.95 -13.44
N ALA A 49 -3.58 15.59 -14.25
CA ALA A 49 -4.00 16.21 -15.50
C ALA A 49 -4.55 15.20 -16.52
N GLN A 50 -4.01 13.98 -16.57
CA GLN A 50 -4.52 12.91 -17.43
C GLN A 50 -5.92 12.44 -17.00
N TYR A 51 -6.18 12.33 -15.70
CA TYR A 51 -7.52 12.00 -15.18
C TYR A 51 -8.50 13.14 -15.44
N ALA A 52 -8.09 14.40 -15.20
CA ALA A 52 -8.91 15.57 -15.46
C ALA A 52 -9.30 15.69 -16.94
N ALA A 53 -8.39 15.37 -17.87
CA ALA A 53 -8.67 15.34 -19.31
C ALA A 53 -9.71 14.26 -19.70
N GLN A 54 -9.89 13.24 -18.86
CA GLN A 54 -10.88 12.17 -19.04
C GLN A 54 -12.19 12.40 -18.27
N GLY A 55 -12.33 13.56 -17.59
CA GLY A 55 -13.51 13.86 -16.80
C GLY A 55 -13.48 13.29 -15.38
N PHE A 56 -12.31 12.96 -14.85
CA PHE A 56 -12.15 12.46 -13.49
C PHE A 56 -11.32 13.41 -12.62
N ILE A 57 -11.65 13.49 -11.34
CA ILE A 57 -10.88 14.27 -10.35
C ILE A 57 -10.33 13.33 -9.28
N LEU A 58 -9.04 13.44 -8.99
CA LEU A 58 -8.42 12.73 -7.87
C LEU A 58 -8.61 13.54 -6.58
N THR A 59 -9.25 12.94 -5.59
CA THR A 59 -9.56 13.57 -4.29
C THR A 59 -9.05 12.71 -3.13
N ASN A 60 -9.03 13.28 -1.93
CA ASN A 60 -8.55 12.62 -0.71
C ASN A 60 -7.18 11.93 -0.89
N VAL A 61 -6.25 12.59 -1.56
CA VAL A 61 -4.94 12.02 -1.89
C VAL A 61 -4.11 11.89 -0.61
N GLN A 62 -3.83 10.66 -0.22
CA GLN A 62 -2.96 10.30 0.88
C GLN A 62 -1.66 9.71 0.34
N TRP A 63 -0.52 10.17 0.84
CA TRP A 63 0.76 9.63 0.43
C TRP A 63 1.37 8.76 1.50
N SER A 64 2.05 7.71 1.07
CA SER A 64 2.91 6.90 1.90
C SER A 64 4.26 6.70 1.25
N HIS A 65 5.29 6.56 2.07
CA HIS A 65 6.63 6.23 1.59
C HIS A 65 7.15 4.97 2.27
N SER A 66 7.66 4.03 1.46
CA SER A 66 8.31 2.82 1.93
C SER A 66 9.49 2.49 1.02
N LYS A 67 10.68 2.34 1.63
CA LYS A 67 11.95 2.09 0.94
C LYS A 67 12.27 3.16 -0.11
N ASN A 68 12.10 2.86 -1.39
CA ASN A 68 12.36 3.76 -2.52
C ASN A 68 11.09 4.04 -3.35
N LYS A 69 9.92 3.87 -2.72
CA LYS A 69 8.62 3.94 -3.37
C LYS A 69 7.69 4.90 -2.63
N TYR A 70 7.18 5.87 -3.36
CA TYR A 70 6.13 6.79 -2.94
C TYR A 70 4.80 6.29 -3.50
N THR A 71 3.82 6.05 -2.64
CA THR A 71 2.51 5.54 -3.05
C THR A 71 1.45 6.58 -2.72
N ALA A 72 0.67 6.99 -3.71
CA ALA A 72 -0.54 7.79 -3.50
C ALA A 72 -1.75 6.86 -3.49
N THR A 73 -2.59 7.01 -2.48
CA THR A 73 -3.92 6.42 -2.40
C THR A 73 -4.93 7.56 -2.51
N TYR A 74 -5.96 7.42 -3.33
CA TYR A 74 -6.86 8.51 -3.67
C TYR A 74 -8.24 7.99 -4.10
N LEU A 75 -9.21 8.88 -4.09
CA LEU A 75 -10.55 8.63 -4.64
C LEU A 75 -10.66 9.28 -6.03
N ILE A 76 -11.14 8.53 -7.00
CA ILE A 76 -11.41 9.00 -8.36
C ILE A 76 -12.89 9.36 -8.42
N ALA A 77 -13.21 10.64 -8.47
CA ALA A 77 -14.58 11.13 -8.69
C ALA A 77 -14.82 11.31 -10.18
N ASP A 78 -15.88 10.69 -10.70
CA ASP A 78 -16.38 10.96 -12.05
C ASP A 78 -17.11 12.30 -12.07
N MET A 79 -16.83 13.16 -13.04
CA MET A 79 -17.52 14.45 -13.18
C MET A 79 -18.85 14.32 -13.93
N ALA A 80 -19.08 13.21 -14.62
CA ALA A 80 -20.31 12.93 -15.36
C ALA A 80 -21.34 12.13 -14.55
N SER A 81 -20.97 11.60 -13.37
CA SER A 81 -21.84 10.81 -12.50
C SER A 81 -21.47 10.98 -11.02
N ASP A 82 -22.31 10.53 -10.09
CA ASP A 82 -21.99 10.56 -8.65
C ASP A 82 -21.10 9.37 -8.21
N ASN A 83 -20.42 8.71 -9.15
CA ASN A 83 -19.59 7.54 -8.85
C ASN A 83 -18.21 7.95 -8.33
N VAL A 84 -17.75 7.20 -7.33
CA VAL A 84 -16.43 7.37 -6.71
C VAL A 84 -15.74 6.01 -6.64
N TYR A 85 -14.47 5.97 -7.06
CA TYR A 85 -13.67 4.75 -7.10
C TYR A 85 -12.39 4.89 -6.28
N ASP A 86 -11.98 3.84 -5.59
CA ASP A 86 -10.68 3.79 -4.94
C ASP A 86 -9.56 3.58 -5.97
N GLY A 87 -8.49 4.35 -5.83
CA GLY A 87 -7.32 4.29 -6.69
C GLY A 87 -6.02 4.29 -5.89
N SER A 88 -5.00 3.67 -6.46
CA SER A 88 -3.64 3.83 -5.97
C SER A 88 -2.63 3.82 -7.11
N ALA A 89 -1.56 4.58 -6.93
CA ALA A 89 -0.44 4.60 -7.85
C ALA A 89 0.87 4.79 -7.08
N SER A 90 1.95 4.23 -7.61
CA SER A 90 3.27 4.26 -7.00
C SER A 90 4.30 4.85 -7.94
N TRP A 91 5.28 5.56 -7.37
CA TRP A 91 6.41 6.15 -8.07
C TRP A 91 7.71 5.86 -7.35
N LEU A 92 8.79 5.71 -8.11
CA LEU A 92 10.15 5.77 -7.60
C LEU A 92 10.55 7.23 -7.34
N ALA A 93 11.59 7.47 -6.55
CA ALA A 93 12.09 8.82 -6.24
C ALA A 93 12.46 9.66 -7.48
N ASN A 94 12.76 9.03 -8.61
CA ASN A 94 13.04 9.68 -9.88
C ASN A 94 11.78 10.12 -10.66
N GLY A 95 10.58 9.91 -10.12
CA GLY A 95 9.31 10.22 -10.79
C GLY A 95 8.80 9.14 -11.76
N GLN A 96 9.53 8.04 -11.93
CA GLN A 96 9.07 6.92 -12.73
C GLN A 96 7.93 6.20 -12.02
N ARG A 97 6.78 6.08 -12.71
CA ARG A 97 5.64 5.31 -12.20
C ARG A 97 5.99 3.82 -12.18
N VAL A 98 5.71 3.16 -11.06
CA VAL A 98 5.85 1.71 -10.93
C VAL A 98 4.55 1.08 -11.40
N THR A 99 4.55 0.53 -12.61
CA THR A 99 3.44 -0.25 -13.17
C THR A 99 3.69 -1.73 -12.89
N GLY A 100 2.97 -2.29 -11.90
CA GLY A 100 2.99 -3.73 -11.62
C GLY A 100 2.76 -4.10 -10.15
N GLY A 101 1.67 -4.86 -9.91
CA GLY A 101 1.36 -5.48 -8.62
C GLY A 101 -0.10 -5.26 -8.18
N THR A 102 -1.03 -5.97 -8.83
CA THR A 102 -2.39 -6.33 -8.36
C THR A 102 -3.00 -5.44 -7.28
N GLY A 103 -3.58 -4.32 -7.69
CA GLY A 103 -4.77 -3.79 -7.02
C GLY A 103 -5.96 -4.21 -7.87
N SER A 104 -6.79 -5.12 -7.36
CA SER A 104 -8.16 -5.30 -7.86
C SER A 104 -8.92 -3.99 -7.64
N GLY A 105 -8.73 -3.04 -8.54
CA GLY A 105 -9.49 -1.80 -8.62
C GLY A 105 -10.15 -1.79 -9.97
N THR A 106 -11.48 -1.87 -9.97
CA THR A 106 -12.35 -1.78 -11.14
C THR A 106 -12.31 -0.36 -11.73
N THR A 107 -11.17 0.10 -12.22
CA THR A 107 -11.11 1.24 -13.12
C THR A 107 -11.47 0.76 -14.52
N PRO A 108 -12.43 1.41 -15.22
CA PRO A 108 -12.61 1.17 -16.65
C PRO A 108 -11.36 1.69 -17.38
N GLU A 109 -10.84 0.84 -18.28
CA GLU A 109 -9.75 1.17 -19.22
C GLU A 109 -10.17 2.25 -20.23
#